data_AF-A0A6M3K6W1-F1
#
_entry.id   AF-A0A6M3K6W1-F1
#
_cell.length_a   1.000
_cell.length_b   1.000
_cell.length_c   1.000
_cell.angle_alpha   90.00
_cell.angle_beta   90.00
_cell.angle_gamma   90.00
#
_symmetry.space_group_name_H-M   'P 1'
#
loop_
_entity.id
_entity.type
_entity.pdbx_description
1 polymer ?
#
loop_
_entity_poly.entity_id
_entity_poly.type
_entity_poly.pdbx_seq_one_letter_code
_entity_poly.pdbx_strand_id
1 'polypeptide(L)'
;MTQDILDDVQEEQTSTEETASKETTETKAVEAQPALTKEEVQQMIAEATGRAVTEAKEAGKRELQSAQDRNKAELARMERRATTAEGTLAAARTQAQSIDPEVAKEMELAELRAREQARVAGEQEDRLTQAQEAQVRATRESIYSFLTELKIDLKDPRLNWGNEQDNMVSGRAKLDASVAKILLEEKQTTEGSFEKRLKDLEAKIRGEEQTANSVNTAASTGAVAGSDEDFIKKFASYEIPMSKENIARYNKIQNS
;
A
#
# COMPACT_ATOMS: atom_id res chain seq x y z
N MET A 1 41.43 11.23 -34.13
CA MET A 1 41.87 12.59 -34.55
C MET A 1 41.39 12.79 -35.97
N THR A 2 40.91 14.01 -36.24
CA THR A 2 40.32 14.57 -37.47
C THR A 2 38.98 13.97 -37.91
N GLN A 3 37.82 14.64 -37.73
CA GLN A 3 37.39 15.96 -38.27
C GLN A 3 37.48 16.00 -39.78
N ASP A 4 36.60 16.61 -40.56
CA ASP A 4 35.35 17.36 -40.39
C ASP A 4 34.86 17.58 -41.84
N ILE A 5 33.80 18.38 -41.99
CA ILE A 5 33.47 19.23 -43.15
C ILE A 5 32.40 18.62 -44.06
N LEU A 6 31.13 18.94 -43.77
CA LEU A 6 30.39 20.20 -44.08
C LEU A 6 29.71 19.98 -45.45
N ASP A 7 28.54 20.48 -45.82
CA ASP A 7 27.66 21.59 -45.42
C ASP A 7 26.53 21.51 -46.51
N ASP A 8 25.35 22.11 -46.49
CA ASP A 8 24.66 23.12 -45.69
C ASP A 8 23.38 23.45 -46.50
N VAL A 9 22.54 24.30 -45.93
CA VAL A 9 21.73 25.33 -46.58
C VAL A 9 20.20 25.11 -46.70
N GLN A 10 19.54 25.68 -45.68
CA GLN A 10 18.43 26.68 -45.68
C GLN A 10 17.00 26.24 -46.07
N GLU A 11 15.96 26.49 -45.25
CA GLU A 11 15.33 27.82 -44.91
C GLU A 11 14.84 28.54 -46.19
N GLU A 12 13.65 29.11 -46.34
CA GLU A 12 12.84 29.95 -45.46
C GLU A 12 11.49 30.29 -46.17
N GLN A 13 10.46 30.63 -45.37
CA GLN A 13 9.48 31.73 -45.56
C GLN A 13 8.45 31.83 -46.72
N THR A 14 7.16 31.75 -46.30
CA THR A 14 6.05 32.73 -46.38
C THR A 14 5.71 33.59 -47.62
N SER A 15 4.38 33.82 -47.75
CA SER A 15 3.68 35.01 -48.31
C SER A 15 3.42 34.96 -49.84
N THR A 16 2.31 35.42 -50.46
CA THR A 16 1.32 36.48 -50.16
C THR A 16 0.09 36.35 -51.11
N GLU A 17 -1.09 36.85 -50.68
CA GLU A 17 -2.20 37.54 -51.43
C GLU A 17 -2.87 36.85 -52.66
N GLU A 18 -4.16 37.03 -53.00
CA GLU A 18 -5.12 38.15 -52.92
C GLU A 18 -6.53 37.55 -53.28
N THR A 19 -7.67 37.92 -52.70
CA THR A 19 -8.55 38.98 -53.27
C THR A 19 -9.83 39.21 -52.44
N ALA A 20 -10.04 40.50 -52.10
CA ALA A 20 -11.27 41.29 -52.23
C ALA A 20 -12.62 40.91 -51.55
N SER A 21 -12.83 41.49 -50.37
CA SER A 21 -13.83 42.52 -50.03
C SER A 21 -15.25 42.50 -50.67
N LYS A 22 -16.28 42.39 -49.81
CA LYS A 22 -17.51 43.21 -49.87
C LYS A 22 -18.25 43.22 -48.52
N GLU A 23 -18.37 44.39 -47.92
CA GLU A 23 -19.28 44.71 -46.81
C GLU A 23 -20.75 44.46 -47.21
N THR A 24 -21.57 43.93 -46.30
CA THR A 24 -22.91 44.48 -45.99
C THR A 24 -23.37 43.99 -44.60
N THR A 25 -23.80 44.95 -43.79
CA THR A 25 -24.47 44.90 -42.48
C THR A 25 -25.69 43.99 -42.39
N GLU A 26 -25.87 43.27 -41.27
CA GLU A 26 -26.99 43.42 -40.31
C GLU A 26 -27.12 42.23 -39.33
N THR A 27 -27.24 42.59 -38.06
CA THR A 27 -27.62 41.83 -36.87
C THR A 27 -28.73 40.79 -37.08
N LYS A 28 -28.52 39.54 -36.64
CA LYS A 28 -29.60 38.70 -36.06
C LYS A 28 -29.05 37.51 -35.26
N ALA A 29 -29.44 37.51 -33.99
CA ALA A 29 -29.65 36.38 -33.09
C ALA A 29 -28.54 35.30 -33.00
N VAL A 30 -27.75 35.41 -31.94
CA VAL A 30 -27.14 34.25 -31.28
C VAL A 30 -28.30 33.35 -30.84
N GLU A 31 -28.59 32.29 -31.60
CA GLU A 31 -29.45 31.20 -31.14
C GLU A 31 -28.79 30.59 -29.90
N ALA A 32 -29.42 30.82 -28.76
CA ALA A 32 -29.09 30.16 -27.52
C ALA A 32 -29.19 28.64 -27.74
N GLN A 33 -28.05 27.96 -27.76
CA GLN A 33 -28.02 26.53 -27.49
C GLN A 33 -28.73 26.31 -26.15
N PRO A 34 -29.74 25.43 -26.07
CA PRO A 34 -30.38 25.16 -24.78
C PRO A 34 -29.29 24.62 -23.86
N ALA A 35 -29.05 25.32 -22.75
CA ALA A 35 -28.13 24.88 -21.73
C ALA A 35 -28.67 23.57 -21.16
N LEU A 36 -28.03 22.45 -21.52
CA LEU A 36 -28.35 21.12 -21.01
C LEU A 36 -28.47 21.19 -19.49
N THR A 37 -29.61 20.78 -18.97
CA THR A 37 -29.85 20.75 -17.53
C THR A 37 -28.89 19.72 -16.90
N LYS A 38 -28.52 19.92 -15.62
CA LYS A 38 -27.60 19.00 -14.92
C LYS A 38 -28.09 17.54 -14.94
N GLU A 39 -29.41 17.34 -15.01
CA GLU A 39 -30.05 16.03 -15.08
C GLU A 39 -29.86 15.37 -16.47
N GLU A 40 -29.99 16.13 -17.56
CA GLU A 40 -29.72 15.63 -18.92
C GLU A 40 -28.23 15.28 -19.11
N VAL A 41 -27.31 16.07 -18.54
CA VAL A 41 -25.88 15.76 -18.56
C VAL A 41 -25.59 14.49 -17.75
N GLN A 42 -26.21 14.31 -16.58
CA GLN A 42 -26.05 13.10 -15.78
C GLN A 42 -26.59 11.86 -16.49
N GLN A 43 -27.74 11.98 -17.17
CA GLN A 43 -28.32 10.88 -17.95
C GLN A 43 -27.44 10.52 -19.16
N MET A 44 -26.89 11.52 -19.84
CA MET A 44 -25.98 11.32 -20.97
C MET A 44 -24.66 10.67 -20.54
N ILE A 45 -24.11 11.06 -19.38
CA ILE A 45 -22.95 10.40 -18.77
C ILE A 45 -23.30 8.96 -18.39
N ALA A 46 -24.45 8.71 -17.77
CA ALA A 46 -24.87 7.36 -17.40
C ALA A 46 -25.03 6.43 -18.62
N GLU A 47 -25.63 6.93 -19.70
CA GLU A 47 -25.76 6.19 -20.96
C GLU A 47 -24.40 5.94 -21.64
N ALA A 48 -23.53 6.95 -21.71
CA ALA A 48 -22.20 6.80 -22.27
C ALA A 48 -21.35 5.81 -21.46
N THR A 49 -21.42 5.88 -20.13
CA THR A 49 -20.72 4.95 -19.23
C THR A 49 -21.28 3.54 -19.36
N GLY A 50 -22.60 3.39 -19.47
CA GLY A 50 -23.25 2.11 -19.71
C GLY A 50 -22.79 1.46 -21.02
N ARG A 51 -22.77 2.22 -22.11
CA ARG A 51 -22.28 1.75 -23.42
C ARG A 51 -20.79 1.37 -23.38
N ALA A 52 -19.96 2.21 -22.77
CA ALA A 52 -18.53 1.93 -22.61
C ALA A 52 -18.28 0.65 -21.81
N VAL A 53 -19.04 0.41 -20.73
CA VAL A 53 -18.92 -0.82 -19.93
C VAL A 53 -19.35 -2.05 -20.73
N THR A 54 -20.41 -1.95 -21.53
CA THR A 54 -20.84 -3.08 -22.38
C THR A 54 -19.83 -3.38 -23.48
N GLU A 55 -19.30 -2.35 -24.15
CA GLU A 55 -18.27 -2.51 -25.18
C GLU A 55 -16.97 -3.09 -24.59
N ALA A 56 -16.54 -2.62 -23.41
CA ALA A 56 -15.38 -3.16 -22.72
C ALA A 56 -15.56 -4.64 -22.33
N LYS A 57 -16.76 -5.03 -21.88
CA LYS A 57 -17.06 -6.45 -21.58
C LYS A 57 -17.06 -7.31 -22.83
N GLU A 58 -17.60 -6.82 -23.94
CA GLU A 58 -17.60 -7.56 -25.20
C GLU A 58 -16.20 -7.65 -25.83
N ALA A 59 -15.42 -6.58 -25.79
CA ALA A 59 -14.02 -6.56 -26.20
C ALA A 59 -13.21 -7.56 -25.38
N GLY A 60 -13.34 -7.52 -24.05
CA GLY A 60 -12.67 -8.47 -23.15
C GLY A 60 -13.06 -9.92 -23.42
N LYS A 61 -14.33 -10.22 -23.69
CA LYS A 61 -14.78 -11.57 -24.09
C LYS A 61 -14.15 -12.01 -25.41
N ARG A 62 -14.12 -11.14 -26.43
CA ARG A 62 -13.50 -11.44 -27.73
C ARG A 62 -12.00 -11.67 -27.61
N GLU A 63 -11.28 -10.86 -26.83
CA GLU A 63 -9.85 -11.04 -26.60
C GLU A 63 -9.55 -12.36 -25.89
N LEU A 64 -10.32 -12.68 -24.85
CA LEU A 64 -10.14 -13.92 -24.09
C LEU A 64 -10.41 -15.14 -24.98
N GLN A 65 -11.44 -15.08 -25.83
CA GLN A 65 -11.72 -16.14 -26.81
C GLN A 65 -10.61 -16.23 -27.88
N SER A 66 -10.10 -15.10 -28.39
CA SER A 66 -8.99 -15.09 -29.34
C SER A 66 -7.71 -15.67 -28.74
N ALA A 67 -7.41 -15.37 -27.47
CA ALA A 67 -6.28 -15.92 -26.74
C ALA A 67 -6.42 -17.44 -26.57
N GLN A 68 -7.61 -17.92 -26.21
CA GLN A 68 -7.89 -19.36 -26.11
C GLN A 68 -7.72 -20.09 -27.45
N ASP A 69 -8.21 -19.51 -28.55
CA ASP A 69 -8.11 -20.10 -29.88
C ASP A 69 -6.65 -20.12 -30.38
N ARG A 70 -5.88 -19.07 -30.09
CA ARG A 70 -4.42 -19.05 -30.36
C ARG A 70 -3.70 -20.14 -29.57
N ASN A 71 -3.98 -20.27 -28.27
CA ASN A 71 -3.37 -21.30 -27.43
C ASN A 71 -3.70 -22.71 -27.92
N LYS A 72 -4.96 -22.97 -28.30
CA LYS A 72 -5.35 -24.27 -28.89
C LYS A 72 -4.64 -24.55 -30.21
N ALA A 73 -4.53 -23.55 -31.08
CA ALA A 73 -3.83 -23.69 -32.35
C ALA A 73 -2.33 -23.91 -32.16
N GLU A 74 -1.72 -23.26 -31.17
CA GLU A 74 -0.32 -23.44 -30.81
C GLU A 74 -0.06 -24.84 -30.25
N LEU A 75 -0.89 -25.32 -29.32
CA LEU A 75 -0.85 -26.69 -28.80
C LEU A 75 -0.92 -27.72 -29.94
N ALA A 76 -1.90 -27.59 -30.84
CA ALA A 76 -2.04 -28.49 -31.98
C ALA A 76 -0.83 -28.44 -32.95
N ARG A 77 -0.19 -27.28 -33.10
CA ARG A 77 1.05 -27.16 -33.90
C ARG A 77 2.23 -27.82 -33.19
N MET A 78 2.35 -27.67 -31.87
CA MET A 78 3.38 -28.31 -31.08
C MET A 78 3.25 -29.83 -31.11
N GLU A 79 2.03 -30.36 -30.95
CA GLU A 79 1.76 -31.81 -31.04
C GLU A 79 2.11 -32.38 -32.42
N ARG A 80 1.76 -31.67 -33.51
CA ARG A 80 2.16 -32.09 -34.86
C ARG A 80 3.66 -32.09 -35.05
N ARG A 81 4.37 -31.09 -34.52
CA ARG A 81 5.83 -31.04 -34.60
C ARG A 81 6.46 -32.17 -33.79
N ALA A 82 5.97 -32.41 -32.58
CA ALA A 82 6.42 -33.50 -31.71
C ALA A 82 6.25 -34.86 -32.39
N THR A 83 5.05 -35.16 -32.90
CA THR A 83 4.76 -36.42 -33.60
C THR A 83 5.60 -36.61 -34.86
N THR A 84 5.84 -35.55 -35.65
CA THR A 84 6.75 -35.64 -36.81
C THR A 84 8.20 -35.88 -36.39
N ALA A 85 8.67 -35.23 -35.32
CA ALA A 85 10.02 -35.42 -34.81
C ALA A 85 10.21 -36.84 -34.27
N GLU A 86 9.27 -37.34 -33.47
CA GLU A 86 9.25 -38.73 -32.97
C GLU A 86 9.27 -39.75 -34.11
N GLY A 87 8.47 -39.54 -35.16
CA GLY A 87 8.44 -40.40 -36.34
C GLY A 87 9.78 -40.41 -37.09
N THR A 88 10.41 -39.24 -37.29
CA THR A 88 11.74 -39.17 -37.94
C THR A 88 12.84 -39.80 -37.10
N LEU A 89 12.79 -39.66 -35.77
CA LEU A 89 13.77 -40.22 -34.86
C LEU A 89 13.64 -41.74 -34.78
N ALA A 90 12.41 -42.27 -34.76
CA ALA A 90 12.15 -43.71 -34.82
C ALA A 90 12.62 -44.33 -36.16
N ALA A 91 12.40 -43.64 -37.27
CA ALA A 91 12.90 -44.07 -38.58
C ALA A 91 14.44 -44.08 -38.62
N ALA A 92 15.08 -43.03 -38.13
CA ALA A 92 16.55 -42.94 -38.03
C ALA A 92 17.12 -44.05 -37.13
N ARG A 93 16.47 -44.35 -36.00
CA ARG A 93 16.87 -45.44 -35.09
C ARG A 93 16.79 -46.81 -35.76
N THR A 94 15.72 -47.09 -36.49
CA THR A 94 15.52 -48.36 -37.21
C THR A 94 16.55 -48.52 -38.32
N GLN A 95 16.88 -47.41 -39.01
CA GLN A 95 17.91 -47.40 -40.04
C GLN A 95 19.32 -47.59 -39.46
N ALA A 96 19.66 -46.93 -38.35
CA ALA A 96 20.95 -47.08 -37.68
C ALA A 96 21.16 -48.51 -37.16
N GLN A 97 20.13 -49.11 -36.56
CA GLN A 97 20.15 -50.50 -36.06
C GLN A 97 20.36 -51.55 -37.16
N SER A 98 19.90 -51.27 -38.38
CA SER A 98 20.06 -52.20 -39.51
C SER A 98 21.41 -52.08 -40.23
N ILE A 99 22.13 -50.97 -40.04
CA ILE A 99 23.42 -50.71 -40.70
C ILE A 99 24.60 -51.08 -39.80
N ASP A 100 24.57 -50.74 -38.49
CA ASP A 100 25.67 -51.03 -37.57
C ASP A 100 25.20 -51.11 -36.09
N PRO A 101 25.40 -52.26 -35.40
CA PRO A 101 25.04 -52.40 -34.00
C PRO A 101 25.87 -51.54 -33.03
N GLU A 102 27.08 -51.09 -33.37
CA GLU A 102 27.86 -50.18 -32.52
C GLU A 102 27.26 -48.75 -32.57
N VAL A 103 26.93 -48.25 -33.76
CA VAL A 103 26.27 -46.95 -33.93
C VAL A 103 24.91 -46.91 -33.22
N ALA A 104 24.16 -48.02 -33.22
CA ALA A 104 22.91 -48.13 -32.49
C ALA A 104 23.09 -47.98 -30.96
N LYS A 105 24.16 -48.57 -30.40
CA LYS A 105 24.50 -48.42 -28.97
C LYS A 105 24.95 -47.01 -28.63
N GLU A 106 25.72 -46.36 -29.51
CA GLU A 106 26.12 -44.96 -29.33
C GLU A 106 24.93 -44.01 -29.36
N MET A 107 23.97 -44.22 -30.27
CA MET A 107 22.72 -43.45 -30.31
C MET A 107 21.89 -43.65 -29.04
N GLU A 108 21.75 -44.88 -28.56
CA GLU A 108 21.03 -45.18 -27.31
C GLU A 108 21.71 -44.54 -26.09
N LEU A 109 23.04 -44.60 -26.03
CA LEU A 109 23.83 -43.96 -24.98
C LEU A 109 23.69 -42.42 -25.03
N ALA A 110 23.67 -41.83 -26.22
CA ALA A 110 23.42 -40.40 -26.41
C ALA A 110 22.00 -40.00 -25.97
N GLU A 111 20.99 -40.83 -26.28
CA GLU A 111 19.60 -40.64 -25.84
C GLU A 111 19.50 -40.69 -24.31
N LEU A 112 20.14 -41.68 -23.68
CA LEU A 112 20.17 -41.79 -22.22
C LEU A 112 20.88 -40.60 -21.56
N ARG A 113 21.99 -40.12 -22.13
CA ARG A 113 22.68 -38.90 -21.64
C ARG A 113 21.80 -37.65 -21.79
N ALA A 114 21.14 -37.48 -22.92
CA ALA A 114 20.24 -36.35 -23.15
C ALA A 114 19.06 -36.38 -22.17
N ARG A 115 18.48 -37.57 -21.93
CA ARG A 115 17.41 -37.76 -20.96
C ARG A 115 17.85 -37.47 -19.52
N GLU A 116 19.04 -37.91 -19.14
CA GLU A 116 19.60 -37.60 -17.82
C GLU A 116 19.90 -36.12 -17.65
N GLN A 117 20.45 -35.45 -18.68
CA GLN A 117 20.66 -34.00 -18.66
C GLN A 117 19.34 -33.23 -18.52
N ALA A 118 18.29 -33.64 -19.25
CA ALA A 118 16.97 -33.03 -19.13
C ALA A 118 16.38 -33.24 -17.73
N ARG A 119 16.55 -34.43 -17.14
CA ARG A 119 16.13 -34.71 -15.76
C ARG A 119 16.85 -33.84 -14.75
N VAL A 120 18.18 -33.75 -14.84
CA VAL A 120 18.99 -32.92 -13.94
C VAL A 120 18.64 -31.44 -14.09
N ALA A 121 18.40 -30.96 -15.32
CA ALA A 121 17.96 -29.58 -15.56
C ALA A 121 16.60 -29.30 -14.92
N GLY A 122 15.62 -30.20 -15.10
CA GLY A 122 14.31 -30.08 -14.46
C GLY A 122 14.39 -30.13 -12.93
N GLU A 123 15.18 -31.04 -12.36
CA GLU A 123 15.40 -31.10 -10.90
C GLU A 123 16.07 -29.82 -10.36
N GLN A 124 16.94 -29.17 -11.13
CA GLN A 124 17.53 -27.89 -10.74
C GLN A 124 16.51 -26.75 -10.79
N GLU A 125 15.68 -26.68 -11.83
CA GLU A 125 14.61 -25.69 -11.95
C GLU A 125 13.58 -25.84 -10.83
N ASP A 126 13.16 -27.07 -10.53
CA ASP A 126 12.25 -27.37 -9.42
C ASP A 126 12.86 -26.94 -8.07
N ARG A 127 14.14 -27.22 -7.85
CA ARG A 127 14.85 -26.77 -6.63
C ARG A 127 14.96 -25.26 -6.54
N LEU A 128 15.23 -24.57 -7.65
CA LEU A 128 15.30 -23.11 -7.69
C LEU A 128 13.93 -22.50 -7.40
N THR A 129 12.87 -23.06 -7.99
CA THR A 129 11.49 -22.63 -7.77
C THR A 129 11.08 -22.84 -6.31
N GLN A 130 11.34 -24.03 -5.75
CA GLN A 130 11.08 -24.31 -4.34
C GLN A 130 11.88 -23.41 -3.40
N ALA A 131 13.15 -23.13 -3.71
CA ALA A 131 13.99 -22.22 -2.93
C ALA A 131 13.44 -20.78 -2.97
N GLN A 132 13.00 -20.32 -4.14
CA GLN A 132 12.41 -19.01 -4.32
C GLN A 132 11.07 -18.89 -3.57
N GLU A 133 10.20 -19.89 -3.65
CA GLU A 133 8.95 -19.94 -2.90
C GLU A 133 9.20 -19.96 -1.38
N ALA A 134 10.16 -20.74 -0.92
CA ALA A 134 10.55 -20.79 0.49
C ALA A 134 11.08 -19.43 0.96
N GLN A 135 11.88 -18.74 0.15
CA GLN A 135 12.37 -17.40 0.46
C GLN A 135 11.24 -16.37 0.54
N VAL A 136 10.29 -16.41 -0.40
CA VAL A 136 9.09 -15.55 -0.38
C VAL A 136 8.27 -15.79 0.88
N ARG A 137 8.06 -17.07 1.25
CA ARG A 137 7.34 -17.45 2.47
C ARG A 137 8.05 -16.93 3.72
N ALA A 138 9.35 -17.19 3.86
CA ALA A 138 10.14 -16.72 5.01
C ALA A 138 10.12 -15.19 5.14
N THR A 139 10.21 -14.48 4.01
CA THR A 139 10.14 -13.01 4.00
C THR A 139 8.78 -12.52 4.47
N ARG A 140 7.70 -13.16 4.00
CA ARG A 140 6.33 -12.83 4.41
C ARG A 140 6.10 -13.07 5.89
N GLU A 141 6.56 -14.19 6.42
CA GLU A 141 6.50 -14.50 7.86
C GLU A 141 7.27 -13.49 8.70
N SER A 142 8.47 -13.08 8.25
CA SER A 142 9.27 -12.05 8.91
C SER A 142 8.57 -10.69 8.94
N ILE A 143 7.87 -10.31 7.86
CA ILE A 143 7.08 -9.08 7.84
C ILE A 143 5.91 -9.17 8.82
N TYR A 144 5.25 -10.32 8.90
CA TYR A 144 4.12 -10.52 9.80
C TYR A 144 4.55 -10.48 11.27
N SER A 145 5.68 -11.09 11.62
CA SER A 145 6.22 -10.98 12.97
C SER A 145 6.58 -9.53 13.31
N PHE A 146 7.20 -8.81 12.38
CA PHE A 146 7.58 -7.40 12.58
C PHE A 146 6.37 -6.48 12.82
N LEU A 147 5.31 -6.60 12.00
CA LEU A 147 4.09 -5.81 12.20
C LEU A 147 3.37 -6.15 13.50
N THR A 148 3.34 -7.44 13.86
CA THR A 148 2.76 -7.90 15.13
C THR A 148 3.50 -7.34 16.34
N GLU A 149 4.83 -7.30 16.28
CA GLU A 149 5.68 -6.73 17.34
C GLU A 149 5.45 -5.22 17.52
N LEU A 150 5.19 -4.52 16.41
CA LEU A 150 4.79 -3.11 16.41
C LEU A 150 3.30 -2.88 16.73
N LYS A 151 2.52 -3.94 16.94
CA LYS A 151 1.07 -3.90 17.18
C LYS A 151 0.26 -3.25 16.06
N ILE A 152 0.77 -3.30 14.83
CA ILE A 152 0.07 -2.82 13.64
C ILE A 152 -0.70 -3.99 13.03
N ASP A 153 -2.00 -3.80 12.77
CA ASP A 153 -2.82 -4.82 12.10
C ASP A 153 -2.32 -5.03 10.66
N LEU A 154 -2.14 -6.29 10.25
CA LEU A 154 -1.81 -6.67 8.88
C LEU A 154 -2.83 -6.13 7.86
N LYS A 155 -4.08 -5.96 8.29
CA LYS A 155 -5.18 -5.45 7.44
C LYS A 155 -5.37 -3.94 7.53
N ASP A 156 -4.47 -3.21 8.20
CA ASP A 156 -4.57 -1.76 8.29
C ASP A 156 -4.52 -1.15 6.87
N PRO A 157 -5.55 -0.41 6.43
CA PRO A 157 -5.60 0.18 5.09
C PRO A 157 -4.51 1.23 4.85
N ARG A 158 -3.83 1.70 5.90
CA ARG A 158 -2.69 2.63 5.81
C ARG A 158 -1.38 1.92 5.41
N LEU A 159 -1.32 0.59 5.54
CA LEU A 159 -0.16 -0.19 5.10
C LEU A 159 -0.09 -0.23 3.58
N ASN A 160 1.05 0.19 3.03
CA ASN A 160 1.31 0.13 1.60
C ASN A 160 2.23 -1.04 1.27
N TRP A 161 1.64 -2.15 0.82
CA TRP A 161 2.37 -3.36 0.43
C TRP A 161 3.13 -3.22 -0.90
N GLY A 162 2.94 -2.10 -1.63
CA GLY A 162 3.44 -1.92 -2.99
C GLY A 162 2.56 -2.57 -4.04
N ASN A 163 2.95 -2.41 -5.32
CA ASN A 163 2.30 -3.12 -6.42
C ASN A 163 2.88 -4.53 -6.47
N GLU A 164 2.03 -5.56 -6.44
CA GLU A 164 2.42 -6.98 -6.40
C GLU A 164 3.27 -7.44 -7.60
N GLN A 165 3.39 -6.62 -8.66
CA GLN A 165 3.88 -7.08 -9.96
C GLN A 165 5.37 -6.88 -10.25
N ASP A 166 6.09 -5.91 -9.66
CA ASP A 166 7.40 -5.51 -10.25
C ASP A 166 8.64 -5.56 -9.35
N ASN A 167 8.55 -5.54 -8.02
CA ASN A 167 9.76 -5.75 -7.20
C ASN A 167 9.46 -5.94 -5.70
N MET A 168 9.88 -7.07 -5.12
CA MET A 168 9.81 -7.30 -3.67
C MET A 168 10.58 -6.23 -2.87
N VAL A 169 11.71 -5.75 -3.39
CA VAL A 169 12.53 -4.75 -2.71
C VAL A 169 11.81 -3.40 -2.63
N SER A 170 11.15 -2.98 -3.71
CA SER A 170 10.42 -1.72 -3.73
C SER A 170 9.12 -1.79 -2.91
N GLY A 171 8.46 -2.95 -2.90
CA GLY A 171 7.31 -3.22 -2.03
C GLY A 171 7.69 -3.13 -0.55
N ARG A 172 8.84 -3.71 -0.16
CA ARG A 172 9.33 -3.64 1.23
C ARG A 172 9.65 -2.21 1.67
N ALA A 173 10.34 -1.43 0.83
CA ALA A 173 10.65 -0.04 1.16
C ALA A 173 9.38 0.82 1.35
N LYS A 174 8.35 0.60 0.54
CA LYS A 174 7.04 1.27 0.69
C LYS A 174 6.32 0.83 1.95
N LEU A 175 6.38 -0.46 2.29
CA LEU A 175 5.81 -0.98 3.52
C LEU A 175 6.48 -0.34 4.73
N ASP A 176 7.81 -0.37 4.80
CA ASP A 176 8.57 0.21 5.92
C ASP A 176 8.30 1.71 6.07
N ALA A 177 8.19 2.45 4.96
CA ALA A 177 7.80 3.87 4.97
C ALA A 177 6.38 4.09 5.51
N SER A 178 5.42 3.23 5.14
CA SER A 178 4.05 3.31 5.64
C SER A 178 3.96 2.97 7.14
N VAL A 179 4.71 1.97 7.60
CA VAL A 179 4.84 1.61 9.01
C VAL A 179 5.41 2.78 9.82
N ALA A 180 6.49 3.40 9.34
CA ALA A 180 7.09 4.56 10.00
C ALA A 180 6.10 5.73 10.11
N LYS A 181 5.27 5.95 9.08
CA LYS A 181 4.23 6.97 9.09
C LYS A 181 3.15 6.69 10.14
N ILE A 182 2.67 5.45 10.22
CA ILE A 182 1.67 5.04 11.23
C ILE A 182 2.21 5.27 12.65
N LEU A 183 3.46 4.84 12.91
CA LEU A 183 4.09 5.03 14.22
C LEU A 183 4.29 6.52 14.56
N LEU A 184 4.62 7.37 13.58
CA LEU A 184 4.75 8.81 13.78
C LEU A 184 3.39 9.44 14.12
N GLU A 185 2.32 9.08 13.43
CA GLU A 185 0.97 9.56 13.69
C GLU A 185 0.48 9.14 15.09
N GLU A 186 0.74 7.89 15.50
CA GLU A 186 0.45 7.41 16.86
C GLU A 186 1.26 8.14 17.94
N LYS A 187 2.53 8.45 17.66
CA LYS A 187 3.36 9.24 18.57
C LYS A 187 2.85 10.67 18.70
N GLN A 188 2.53 11.33 17.59
CA GLN A 188 2.00 12.70 17.62
C GLN A 188 0.65 12.81 18.33
N THR A 189 -0.24 11.82 18.14
CA THR A 189 -1.54 11.80 18.82
C THR A 189 -1.40 11.56 20.33
N THR A 190 -0.49 10.67 20.74
CA THR A 190 -0.20 10.45 22.17
C THR A 190 0.45 11.67 22.80
N GLU A 191 1.47 12.28 22.18
CA GLU A 191 2.10 13.53 22.63
C GLU A 191 1.08 14.66 22.74
N GLY A 192 0.24 14.87 21.72
CA GLY A 192 -0.83 15.87 21.78
C GLY A 192 -1.85 15.61 22.90
N SER A 193 -2.10 14.34 23.25
CA SER A 193 -2.94 14.00 24.41
C SER A 193 -2.27 14.31 25.75
N PHE A 194 -0.96 14.08 25.85
CA PHE A 194 -0.17 14.41 27.04
C PHE A 194 -0.05 15.92 27.22
N GLU A 195 0.18 16.68 26.15
CA GLU A 195 0.20 18.13 26.19
C GLU A 195 -1.14 18.72 26.63
N LYS A 196 -2.26 18.16 26.15
CA LYS A 196 -3.59 18.56 26.62
C LYS A 196 -3.76 18.28 28.11
N ARG A 197 -3.41 17.08 28.58
CA ARG A 197 -3.48 16.73 30.01
C ARG A 197 -2.56 17.61 30.86
N LEU A 198 -1.37 17.95 30.36
CA LEU A 198 -0.44 18.87 31.03
C LEU A 198 -1.05 20.26 31.13
N LYS A 199 -1.61 20.81 30.05
CA LYS A 199 -2.29 22.11 30.07
C LYS A 199 -3.50 22.11 31.00
N ASP A 200 -4.28 21.03 31.01
CA ASP A 200 -5.43 20.89 31.91
C ASP A 200 -4.97 20.83 33.38
N LEU A 201 -3.88 20.12 33.68
CA LEU A 201 -3.26 20.08 35.00
C LEU A 201 -2.68 21.44 35.40
N GLU A 202 -1.98 22.13 34.51
CA GLU A 202 -1.45 23.48 34.73
C GLU A 202 -2.59 24.49 34.98
N ALA A 203 -3.67 24.42 34.20
CA ALA A 203 -4.85 25.25 34.41
C ALA A 203 -5.53 24.94 35.75
N LYS A 204 -5.59 23.66 36.13
CA LYS A 204 -6.14 23.24 37.42
C LYS A 204 -5.29 23.73 38.59
N ILE A 205 -3.96 23.58 38.52
CA ILE A 205 -3.03 24.08 39.53
C ILE A 205 -3.09 25.60 39.62
N ARG A 206 -3.10 26.32 38.49
CA ARG A 206 -3.21 27.79 38.49
C ARG A 206 -4.56 28.29 39.00
N GLY A 207 -5.64 27.57 38.70
CA GLY A 207 -6.98 27.83 39.24
C GLY A 207 -7.05 27.57 40.75
N GLU A 208 -6.40 26.50 41.22
CA GLU A 208 -6.23 26.20 42.65
C GLU A 208 -5.29 27.22 43.34
N GLU A 209 -4.26 27.73 42.68
CA GLU A 209 -3.43 28.82 43.19
C GLU A 209 -4.18 30.16 43.22
N GLN A 210 -5.14 30.40 42.33
CA GLN A 210 -5.99 31.60 42.38
C GLN A 210 -7.07 31.50 43.47
N THR A 211 -7.62 30.31 43.74
CA THR A 211 -8.51 30.11 44.90
C THR A 211 -7.76 30.00 46.22
N ALA A 212 -6.50 29.56 46.21
CA ALA A 212 -5.60 29.57 47.37
C ALA A 212 -4.99 30.96 47.63
N ASN A 213 -4.83 31.83 46.63
CA ASN A 213 -4.42 33.22 46.81
C ASN A 213 -5.60 34.18 47.07
N SER A 214 -6.85 33.75 46.88
CA SER A 214 -8.01 34.39 47.49
C SER A 214 -8.30 33.77 48.86
N VAL A 215 -7.31 33.78 49.76
CA VAL A 215 -7.63 33.71 51.18
C VAL A 215 -8.39 34.99 51.49
N ASN A 216 -9.70 34.86 51.56
CA ASN A 216 -10.55 35.81 52.24
C ASN A 216 -10.00 35.96 53.66
N THR A 217 -9.31 37.07 53.95
CA THR A 217 -8.87 37.44 55.31
C THR A 217 -10.05 37.89 56.18
N ALA A 218 -11.27 37.43 55.88
CA ALA A 218 -12.39 37.47 56.79
C ALA A 218 -12.15 36.43 57.89
N ALA A 219 -11.40 36.86 58.91
CA ALA A 219 -11.35 36.28 60.25
C ALA A 219 -11.30 34.74 60.30
N SER A 220 -10.10 34.18 60.26
CA SER A 220 -9.83 32.90 60.94
C SER A 220 -9.80 33.12 62.47
N THR A 221 -10.91 33.61 63.03
CA THR A 221 -11.28 33.32 64.41
C THR A 221 -11.87 31.91 64.39
N GLY A 222 -11.03 30.92 64.65
CA GLY A 222 -11.42 29.52 64.54
C GLY A 222 -10.52 28.62 65.37
N ALA A 223 -10.36 28.92 66.66
CA ALA A 223 -10.25 27.84 67.61
C ALA A 223 -11.47 26.95 67.36
N VAL A 224 -11.29 25.82 66.67
CA VAL A 224 -12.36 24.86 66.42
C VAL A 224 -12.74 24.28 67.78
N ALA A 225 -13.68 24.95 68.44
CA ALA A 225 -14.51 24.40 69.47
C ALA A 225 -15.46 23.39 68.81
N GLY A 226 -14.88 22.31 68.29
CA GLY A 226 -15.57 21.13 67.80
C GLY A 226 -15.14 19.96 68.67
N SER A 227 -16.08 19.08 68.96
CA SER A 227 -15.86 17.89 69.80
C SER A 227 -14.68 17.06 69.29
N ASP A 228 -14.00 16.35 70.19
CA ASP A 228 -12.86 15.51 69.82
C ASP A 228 -13.26 14.36 68.85
N GLU A 229 -14.53 13.95 68.87
CA GLU A 229 -15.10 13.00 67.90
C GLU A 229 -15.17 13.58 66.47
N ASP A 230 -15.60 14.83 66.33
CA ASP A 230 -15.64 15.51 65.02
C ASP A 230 -14.24 15.73 64.47
N PHE A 231 -13.27 16.00 65.35
CA PHE A 231 -11.87 16.13 64.96
C PHE A 231 -11.30 14.81 64.42
N ILE A 232 -11.53 13.68 65.11
CA ILE A 232 -11.05 12.37 64.65
C ILE A 232 -11.66 12.01 63.29
N LYS A 233 -12.96 12.20 63.09
CA LYS A 233 -13.64 11.88 61.82
C LYS A 233 -13.07 12.69 60.66
N LYS A 234 -12.88 13.99 60.86
CA LYS A 234 -12.33 14.90 59.84
C LYS A 234 -10.84 14.70 59.58
N PHE A 235 -10.10 14.24 60.59
CA PHE A 235 -8.69 13.86 60.43
C PHE A 235 -8.56 12.54 59.64
N ALA A 236 -9.41 11.54 59.93
CA ALA A 236 -9.42 10.26 59.21
C ALA A 236 -9.93 10.38 57.76
N SER A 237 -10.81 11.34 57.47
CA SER A 237 -11.32 11.62 56.12
C SER A 237 -10.39 12.48 55.25
N TYR A 238 -9.20 12.84 55.75
CA TYR A 238 -8.26 13.77 55.10
C TYR A 238 -8.81 15.19 54.87
N GLU A 239 -9.90 15.56 55.54
CA GLU A 239 -10.48 16.91 55.47
C GLU A 239 -9.64 17.91 56.28
N ILE A 240 -8.92 17.43 57.30
CA ILE A 240 -7.94 18.19 58.07
C ILE A 240 -6.52 17.82 57.59
N PRO A 241 -5.65 18.80 57.31
CA PRO A 241 -4.29 18.51 56.86
C PRO A 241 -3.46 17.81 57.95
N MET A 242 -2.61 16.87 57.53
CA MET A 242 -1.63 16.18 58.39
C MET A 242 -0.47 17.11 58.79
N SER A 243 -0.77 18.17 59.54
CA SER A 243 0.22 19.03 60.17
C SER A 243 0.74 18.42 61.48
N LYS A 244 1.93 18.82 61.92
CA LYS A 244 2.55 18.36 63.18
C LYS A 244 1.65 18.62 64.40
N GLU A 245 0.90 19.72 64.38
CA GLU A 245 -0.03 20.12 65.45
C GLU A 245 -1.28 19.24 65.49
N ASN A 246 -1.84 18.90 64.32
CA ASN A 246 -3.03 18.04 64.22
C ASN A 246 -2.70 16.58 64.57
N ILE A 247 -1.52 16.09 64.16
CA ILE A 247 -1.01 14.77 64.57
C ILE A 247 -0.82 14.71 66.09
N ALA A 248 -0.27 15.77 66.70
CA ALA A 248 -0.12 15.84 68.16
C ALA A 248 -1.47 15.83 68.88
N ARG A 249 -2.48 16.56 68.37
CA ARG A 249 -3.84 16.54 68.91
C ARG A 249 -4.51 15.17 68.75
N TYR A 250 -4.39 14.54 67.59
CA TYR A 250 -4.93 13.19 67.34
C TYR A 250 -4.32 12.17 68.29
N ASN A 251 -3.00 12.16 68.45
CA ASN A 251 -2.31 11.29 69.40
C ASN A 251 -2.71 11.57 70.85
N LYS A 252 -2.98 12.83 71.20
CA LYS A 252 -3.44 13.19 72.55
C LYS A 252 -4.86 12.69 72.81
N ILE A 253 -5.75 12.70 71.81
CA ILE A 253 -7.11 12.18 71.94
C ILE A 253 -7.11 10.64 71.97
N GLN A 254 -6.29 9.97 71.15
CA GLN A 254 -6.18 8.50 71.14
C GLN A 254 -5.57 7.92 72.43
N ASN A 255 -4.69 8.69 73.10
CA ASN A 255 -4.02 8.27 74.32
C ASN A 255 -4.67 8.82 75.61
N SER A 256 -5.83 9.48 75.50
CA SER A 256 -6.63 9.95 76.65
C SER A 256 -7.78 9.00 76.93
#